data_AF-A0A919IXG0-F1
#
_entry.id   AF-A0A919IXG0-F1
#
_cell.length_a   1.000
_cell.length_b   1.000
_cell.length_c   1.000
_cell.angle_alpha   90.00
_cell.angle_beta   90.00
_cell.angle_gamma   90.00
#
_symmetry.space_group_name_H-M   'P 1'
#
loop_
_entity.id
_entity.type
_entity.pdbx_description
1 polymer ?
#
loop_
_entity_poly.entity_id
_entity_poly.type
_entity_poly.pdbx_seq_one_letter_code
_entity_poly.pdbx_strand_id
1 'polypeptide(L)'
;MTSDWHGAWTGALDELELDVAHIESMLADEHRYAETPPASLWKPPTELGALPLELKPRADEILTRQLKAAEEIARRLTANRRQTAVTARIETGEAIKRPVYVDRAM
;
A
#
# COMPACT_ATOMS: atom_id res chain seq x y z
N MET A 1 -34.05 -9.00 -13.49
CA MET A 1 -33.63 -7.60 -13.23
C MET A 1 -32.80 -7.50 -11.95
N THR A 2 -33.24 -8.04 -10.81
CA THR A 2 -32.42 -8.09 -9.57
C THR A 2 -31.14 -8.93 -9.71
N SER A 3 -31.19 -10.01 -10.49
CA SER A 3 -30.02 -10.85 -10.80
C SER A 3 -28.94 -10.11 -11.59
N ASP A 4 -29.35 -9.20 -12.48
CA ASP A 4 -28.44 -8.42 -13.33
C ASP A 4 -27.72 -7.33 -12.51
N TRP A 5 -28.46 -6.65 -11.64
CA TRP A 5 -27.92 -5.72 -10.65
C TRP A 5 -26.95 -6.38 -9.67
N HIS A 6 -27.30 -7.55 -9.11
CA HIS A 6 -26.43 -8.30 -8.21
C HIS A 6 -25.17 -8.81 -8.93
N GLY A 7 -25.32 -9.30 -10.16
CA GLY A 7 -24.20 -9.73 -11.01
C GLY A 7 -23.25 -8.58 -11.34
N ALA A 8 -23.78 -7.39 -11.64
CA ALA A 8 -22.96 -6.20 -11.89
C ALA A 8 -22.16 -5.77 -10.66
N TRP A 9 -22.77 -5.79 -9.47
CA TRP A 9 -22.05 -5.54 -8.21
C TRP A 9 -21.00 -6.60 -7.91
N THR A 10 -21.31 -7.86 -8.20
CA THR A 10 -20.35 -8.96 -8.03
C THR A 10 -19.14 -8.75 -8.94
N GLY A 11 -19.35 -8.46 -10.22
CA GLY A 11 -18.26 -8.20 -11.17
C GLY A 11 -17.41 -6.98 -10.78
N ALA A 12 -18.05 -5.91 -10.28
CA ALA A 12 -17.31 -4.75 -9.80
C ALA A 12 -16.45 -5.04 -8.56
N LEU A 13 -16.92 -5.90 -7.65
CA LEU A 13 -16.15 -6.36 -6.50
C LEU A 13 -15.05 -7.36 -6.91
N ASP A 14 -15.27 -8.17 -7.95
CA ASP A 14 -14.25 -9.07 -8.50
C ASP A 14 -13.06 -8.27 -9.08
N GLU A 15 -13.34 -7.21 -9.86
CA GLU A 15 -12.31 -6.31 -10.40
C GLU A 15 -11.52 -5.65 -9.26
N LEU A 16 -12.22 -5.13 -8.25
CA LEU A 16 -11.58 -4.51 -7.08
C LEU A 16 -10.70 -5.50 -6.32
N GLU A 17 -11.16 -6.73 -6.14
CA GLU A 17 -10.41 -7.77 -5.44
C GLU A 17 -9.15 -8.19 -6.20
N LEU A 18 -9.22 -8.23 -7.54
CA LEU A 18 -8.07 -8.50 -8.40
C LEU A 18 -7.02 -7.40 -8.28
N ASP A 19 -7.42 -6.13 -8.28
CA ASP A 19 -6.52 -4.99 -8.06
C ASP A 19 -5.83 -5.06 -6.70
N VAL A 20 -6.57 -5.40 -5.64
CA VAL A 20 -6.01 -5.55 -4.29
C VAL A 20 -5.01 -6.70 -4.24
N ALA A 21 -5.33 -7.85 -4.83
CA ALA A 21 -4.43 -8.99 -4.90
C ALA A 21 -3.15 -8.64 -5.69
N HIS A 22 -3.27 -7.85 -6.75
CA HIS A 22 -2.12 -7.36 -7.50
C HIS A 22 -1.20 -6.51 -6.62
N ILE A 23 -1.74 -5.53 -5.89
CA ILE A 23 -0.97 -4.67 -4.98
C ILE A 23 -0.31 -5.51 -3.88
N GLU A 24 -1.03 -6.44 -3.27
CA GLU A 24 -0.48 -7.34 -2.24
C GLU A 24 0.66 -8.19 -2.79
N SER A 25 0.56 -8.69 -4.03
CA SER A 25 1.63 -9.44 -4.68
C SER A 25 2.88 -8.59 -4.95
N MET A 26 2.69 -7.33 -5.35
CA MET A 26 3.81 -6.38 -5.54
C MET A 26 4.50 -6.05 -4.21
N LEU A 27 3.73 -5.94 -3.13
CA LEU A 27 4.29 -5.76 -1.79
C LEU A 27 5.02 -7.02 -1.30
N ALA A 28 4.58 -8.21 -1.67
CA ALA A 28 5.29 -9.46 -1.34
C ALA A 28 6.60 -9.60 -2.13
N ASP A 29 6.60 -9.27 -3.42
CA ASP A 29 7.75 -9.41 -4.33
C ASP A 29 8.56 -8.10 -4.46
N GLU A 30 9.30 -7.76 -3.38
CA GLU A 30 10.06 -6.51 -3.23
C GLU A 30 11.06 -6.19 -4.37
N HIS A 31 11.55 -7.21 -5.08
CA HIS A 31 12.62 -7.07 -6.08
C HIS A 31 12.16 -7.04 -7.55
N ARG A 32 10.88 -7.30 -7.86
CA ARG A 32 10.44 -7.54 -9.26
C ARG A 32 9.72 -6.39 -9.95
N TYR A 33 9.28 -5.38 -9.23
CA TYR A 33 8.36 -4.39 -9.79
C TYR A 33 8.95 -2.97 -9.80
N ALA A 34 10.05 -2.80 -10.53
CA ALA A 34 10.57 -1.47 -10.88
C ALA A 34 9.80 -0.83 -12.05
N GLU A 35 9.01 -1.61 -12.80
CA GLU A 35 8.34 -1.18 -14.03
C GLU A 35 6.85 -1.57 -14.08
N THR A 36 6.11 -1.45 -12.97
CA THR A 36 4.66 -1.62 -13.04
C THR A 36 4.02 -0.33 -13.56
N PRO A 37 3.23 -0.38 -14.65
CA PRO A 37 2.43 0.76 -15.08
C PRO A 37 1.54 1.27 -13.93
N PRO A 38 1.20 2.56 -13.88
CA PRO A 38 0.28 3.06 -12.88
C PRO A 38 -1.03 2.27 -12.98
N ALA A 39 -1.41 1.61 -11.88
CA ALA A 39 -2.68 0.90 -11.79
C ALA A 39 -3.80 1.85 -12.22
N SER A 40 -4.68 1.39 -13.11
CA SER A 40 -5.89 2.13 -13.46
C SER A 40 -6.63 2.43 -12.16
N LEU A 41 -6.93 3.70 -11.90
CA LEU A 41 -7.64 4.07 -10.68
C LEU A 41 -9.04 3.46 -10.74
N TRP A 42 -9.31 2.46 -9.90
CA TRP A 42 -10.62 1.85 -9.78
C TRP A 42 -11.67 2.93 -9.53
N LYS A 43 -12.73 2.94 -10.35
CA LYS A 43 -13.84 3.88 -10.23
C LYS A 43 -15.06 3.12 -9.77
N PRO A 44 -15.65 3.47 -8.61
CA PRO A 44 -16.86 2.80 -8.14
C PRO A 44 -17.97 2.99 -9.19
N PRO A 45 -18.72 1.93 -9.53
CA PRO A 45 -19.84 2.05 -10.46
C PRO A 45 -20.95 2.91 -9.84
N THR A 46 -21.11 4.15 -10.29
CA THR A 46 -22.13 5.08 -9.77
C THR A 46 -23.55 4.72 -10.22
N GLU A 47 -23.67 4.03 -11.34
CA GLU A 47 -24.95 3.70 -11.98
C GLU A 47 -25.58 2.40 -11.44
N LEU A 48 -24.90 1.68 -10.55
CA LEU A 48 -25.37 0.37 -10.05
C LEU A 48 -26.33 0.48 -8.85
N GLY A 49 -26.72 1.68 -8.41
CA GLY A 49 -27.59 1.85 -7.24
C GLY A 49 -26.91 1.45 -5.93
N ALA A 50 -27.68 1.09 -4.90
CA ALA A 50 -27.12 0.68 -3.60
C ALA A 50 -26.39 -0.67 -3.69
N LEU A 51 -25.45 -0.95 -2.78
CA LEU A 51 -24.81 -2.26 -2.65
C LEU A 51 -25.81 -3.27 -2.05
N PRO A 52 -25.96 -4.49 -2.62
CA PRO A 52 -26.72 -5.56 -2.02
C PRO A 52 -26.19 -5.94 -0.62
N LEU A 53 -27.08 -6.07 0.36
CA LEU A 53 -26.71 -6.37 1.76
C LEU A 53 -25.91 -7.67 1.91
N GLU A 54 -26.15 -8.66 1.04
CA GLU A 54 -25.44 -9.94 1.03
C GLU A 54 -23.96 -9.79 0.63
N LEU A 55 -23.64 -8.78 -0.18
CA LEU A 55 -22.27 -8.48 -0.62
C LEU A 55 -21.53 -7.57 0.37
N LYS A 56 -22.22 -7.03 1.38
CA LYS A 56 -21.62 -6.14 2.38
C LYS A 56 -20.41 -6.78 3.11
N PRO A 57 -20.49 -8.03 3.62
CA PRO A 57 -19.34 -8.64 4.29
C PRO A 57 -18.12 -8.76 3.38
N ARG A 58 -18.34 -9.09 2.10
CA ARG A 58 -17.28 -9.18 1.10
C ARG A 58 -16.65 -7.82 0.83
N ALA A 59 -17.45 -6.77 0.66
CA ALA A 59 -16.95 -5.42 0.47
C ALA A 59 -16.15 -4.91 1.68
N ASP A 60 -16.59 -5.20 2.90
CA ASP A 60 -15.89 -4.83 4.14
C ASP A 60 -14.52 -5.57 4.26
N GLU A 61 -14.44 -6.82 3.81
CA GLU A 61 -13.19 -7.58 3.75
C GLU A 61 -12.20 -6.98 2.75
N ILE A 62 -12.66 -6.65 1.54
CA ILE A 62 -11.85 -5.99 0.51
C ILE A 62 -11.32 -4.65 1.04
N LEU A 63 -12.17 -3.82 1.67
CA LEU A 63 -11.75 -2.55 2.26
C LEU A 63 -10.69 -2.74 3.36
N THR A 64 -10.85 -3.76 4.21
CA THR A 64 -9.88 -4.08 5.25
C THR A 64 -8.51 -4.41 4.66
N ARG A 65 -8.47 -5.18 3.56
CA ARG A 65 -7.23 -5.50 2.84
C ARG A 65 -6.60 -4.27 2.19
N GLN A 66 -7.40 -3.40 1.57
CA GLN A 66 -6.93 -2.13 1.02
C GLN A 66 -6.26 -1.24 2.06
N LEU A 67 -6.86 -1.09 3.24
CA LEU A 67 -6.28 -0.29 4.32
C LEU A 67 -4.95 -0.87 4.80
N LYS A 68 -4.84 -2.19 4.94
CA LYS A 68 -3.57 -2.86 5.29
C LYS A 68 -2.49 -2.64 4.23
N ALA A 69 -2.85 -2.76 2.95
CA ALA A 69 -1.92 -2.53 1.85
C ALA A 69 -1.45 -1.05 1.83
N ALA A 70 -2.36 -0.10 2.02
CA ALA A 70 -2.03 1.33 2.08
C ALA A 70 -1.12 1.66 3.27
N GLU A 71 -1.38 1.08 4.45
CA GLU A 71 -0.51 1.21 5.63
C GLU A 71 0.89 0.68 5.34
N GLU A 72 0.99 -0.48 4.68
CA GLU A 72 2.27 -1.07 4.33
C GLU A 72 3.06 -0.21 3.32
N ILE A 73 2.38 0.31 2.30
CA ILE A 73 2.98 1.24 1.33
C ILE A 73 3.53 2.48 2.06
N ALA A 74 2.75 3.08 2.97
CA ALA A 74 3.18 4.25 3.72
C ALA A 74 4.38 3.95 4.64
N ARG A 75 4.38 2.77 5.29
CA ARG A 75 5.48 2.30 6.14
C ARG A 75 6.77 2.15 5.33
N ARG A 76 6.70 1.50 4.16
CA ARG A 76 7.85 1.31 3.27
C ARG A 76 8.37 2.61 2.69
N LEU A 77 7.49 3.52 2.25
CA LEU A 77 7.90 4.83 1.76
C LEU A 77 8.66 5.62 2.83
N THR A 78 8.22 5.54 4.08
CA THR A 78 8.89 6.19 5.22
C THR A 78 10.25 5.55 5.52
N ALA A 79 10.35 4.22 5.47
CA ALA A 79 11.60 3.50 5.67
C ALA A 79 12.63 3.81 4.56
N ASN A 80 12.20 3.81 3.30
CA ASN A 80 13.04 4.15 2.14
C ASN A 80 13.61 5.57 2.26
N ARG A 81 12.78 6.57 2.64
CA ARG A 81 13.26 7.94 2.89
C ARG A 81 14.34 8.02 3.97
N ARG A 82 14.21 7.25 5.06
CA ARG A 82 15.22 7.19 6.13
C ARG A 82 16.52 6.56 5.63
N GLN A 83 16.44 5.50 4.83
CA GLN A 83 17.61 4.87 4.21
C GLN A 83 18.33 5.83 3.27
N THR A 84 17.62 6.53 2.38
CA THR A 84 18.20 7.55 1.50
C THR A 84 18.89 8.66 2.30
N ALA A 85 18.31 9.10 3.41
CA ALA A 85 18.93 10.10 4.28
C ALA A 85 20.23 9.59 4.94
N VAL A 86 20.28 8.33 5.37
CA VAL A 86 21.50 7.72 5.93
C VAL A 86 22.57 7.55 4.85
N THR A 87 22.20 7.02 3.69
CA THR A 87 23.12 6.86 2.55
C THR A 87 23.70 8.20 2.10
N ALA A 88 22.87 9.25 1.96
CA ALA A 88 23.34 10.58 1.62
C ALA A 88 24.33 11.15 2.65
N ARG A 89 24.15 10.88 3.95
CA ARG A 89 25.09 11.31 5.00
C ARG A 89 26.43 10.57 4.93
N ILE A 90 26.40 9.28 4.58
CA ILE A 90 27.60 8.46 4.37
C ILE A 90 28.34 8.92 3.11
N GLU A 91 27.64 9.15 2.00
CA GLU A 91 28.21 9.62 0.72
C GLU A 91 28.77 11.04 0.80
N THR A 92 28.13 11.93 1.56
CA THR A 92 28.64 13.31 1.79
C THR A 92 29.86 13.33 2.73
N GLY A 93 30.23 12.20 3.34
CA GLY A 93 31.41 12.09 4.19
C GLY A 93 31.32 12.95 5.46
N GLU A 94 30.11 13.17 6.00
CA GLU A 94 29.97 13.88 7.26
C GLU A 94 30.56 13.00 8.37
N ALA A 95 31.82 13.26 8.70
CA ALA A 95 32.60 12.51 9.66
C ALA A 95 31.82 12.38 10.97
N ILE A 96 31.48 11.14 11.32
CA ILE A 96 30.96 10.78 12.64
C ILE A 96 31.90 11.43 13.66
N LYS A 97 31.44 12.50 14.34
CA LYS A 97 32.22 13.16 15.40
C LYS A 97 32.56 12.08 16.41
N ARG A 98 33.84 11.70 16.49
CA ARG A 98 34.34 10.71 17.44
C ARG A 98 33.88 11.12 18.84
N PRO A 99 33.21 10.25 19.62
CA PRO A 99 32.82 10.58 20.97
C PRO A 99 34.10 10.82 21.81
N VAL A 100 34.25 12.06 22.31
CA VAL A 100 35.33 12.43 23.23
C VAL A 100 34.80 12.20 24.64
N TYR A 101 35.34 11.19 25.32
CA TYR A 101 35.09 11.00 26.74
C TYR A 101 35.95 11.98 27.52
N VAL A 102 35.30 12.89 28.26
CA VAL A 102 35.96 13.78 29.21
C VAL A 102 35.94 13.08 30.56
N ASP A 103 37.08 12.59 31.01
CA ASP A 103 37.26 12.11 32.38
C ASP A 103 37.25 13.32 33.31
N ARG A 104 36.26 13.39 34.19
CA ARG A 104 36.21 14.40 35.25
C ARG A 104 36.55 13.72 36.57
N ALA A 105 37.82 13.77 36.93
CA ALA A 105 38.27 13.55 38.29
C ALA A 105 37.94 14.77 39.16
N MET A 106 37.21 14.56 40.26
CA MET A 106 37.14 15.44 41.43
C MET A 106 37.06 14.58 42.69
#